data_AF-A0A5E4KJG3-F1
#
_entry.id   AF-A0A5E4KJG3-F1
#
_cell.length_a   1.000
_cell.length_b   1.000
_cell.length_c   1.000
_cell.angle_alpha   90.00
_cell.angle_beta   90.00
_cell.angle_gamma   90.00
#
_symmetry.space_group_name_H-M   'P 1'
#
loop_
_entity.id
_entity.type
_entity.pdbx_description
1 polymer ?
#
loop_
_entity_poly.entity_id
_entity_poly.type
_entity_poly.pdbx_seq_one_letter_code
_entity_poly.pdbx_strand_id
1 'polypeptide(L)'
;MVLTPLEPIPPGVGVIITTEEESHGIDFDRYNMIIADGHPQAAVDRACSLIYAEDFEEIIIGIDPGNYPGIAVLGNGKTLSVYHVSAGEVCPVIKRILHEFEGKNVLVRIGHGARLIRSRLINDLLDLGLHIEMVDETGTTPRLGRGVHGQVVSDIIAAINIAGIKGKSVGKQFIEPSQGEVRVIQEHSREHSNGRSTIPRILARAVAKGEMTLDEAVERHNGF
;
A
#
# COMPACT_ATOMS: atom_id res chain seq x y z
N MET A 1 -4.32 15.45 -32.55
CA MET A 1 -3.97 16.41 -33.62
C MET A 1 -2.57 16.09 -34.07
N VAL A 2 -2.28 16.20 -35.37
CA VAL A 2 -0.93 15.99 -35.93
C VAL A 2 -0.54 17.29 -36.61
N LEU A 3 0.67 17.77 -36.32
CA LEU A 3 1.24 19.00 -36.87
C LEU A 3 2.59 18.69 -37.50
N THR A 4 3.03 19.54 -38.43
CA THR A 4 4.43 19.53 -38.87
C THR A 4 5.31 20.38 -37.94
N PRO A 5 6.63 20.12 -37.81
CA PRO A 5 7.49 20.83 -36.84
C PRO A 5 7.57 22.35 -37.01
N LEU A 6 7.20 22.86 -38.18
CA LEU A 6 7.20 24.29 -38.52
C LEU A 6 5.82 24.95 -38.36
N GLU A 7 4.78 24.15 -38.08
CA GLU A 7 3.44 24.68 -37.83
C GLU A 7 3.37 25.29 -36.42
N PRO A 8 2.68 26.44 -36.28
CA PRO A 8 2.48 27.05 -34.97
C PRO A 8 1.65 26.12 -34.07
N ILE A 9 2.09 25.93 -32.84
CA ILE A 9 1.41 25.10 -31.85
C ILE A 9 0.09 25.81 -31.44
N PRO A 10 -1.07 25.16 -31.59
CA PRO A 10 -2.34 25.73 -31.19
C PRO A 10 -2.42 26.03 -29.69
N PRO A 11 -3.14 27.10 -29.28
CA PRO A 11 -3.34 27.40 -27.88
C PRO A 11 -4.10 26.27 -27.18
N GLY A 12 -3.65 25.88 -25.98
CA GLY A 12 -4.25 24.81 -25.17
C GLY A 12 -3.64 23.42 -25.36
N VAL A 13 -2.56 23.28 -26.14
CA VAL A 13 -1.76 22.04 -26.19
C VAL A 13 -0.96 21.91 -24.89
N GLY A 14 -1.22 20.85 -24.11
CA GLY A 14 -0.55 20.58 -22.83
C GLY A 14 0.68 19.67 -22.92
N VAL A 15 0.80 18.86 -23.97
CA VAL A 15 1.96 17.98 -24.19
C VAL A 15 2.21 17.78 -25.68
N ILE A 16 3.46 17.55 -26.05
CA ILE A 16 3.86 17.21 -27.42
C ILE A 16 4.55 15.85 -27.41
N ILE A 17 4.16 14.96 -28.32
CA ILE A 17 4.91 13.74 -28.65
C ILE A 17 5.60 13.99 -29.98
N THR A 18 6.92 13.86 -30.01
CA THR A 18 7.76 14.16 -31.19
C THR A 18 8.95 13.20 -31.27
N THR A 19 9.75 13.30 -32.33
CA THR A 19 11.01 12.58 -32.45
C THR A 19 12.18 13.41 -31.91
N GLU A 20 13.30 12.75 -31.60
CA GLU A 20 14.51 13.44 -31.14
C GLU A 20 14.98 14.48 -32.16
N GLU A 21 14.96 14.12 -33.44
CA GLU A 21 15.37 14.98 -34.55
C GLU A 21 14.51 16.24 -34.65
N GLU A 22 13.18 16.11 -34.55
CA GLU A 22 12.23 17.22 -34.65
C GLU A 22 12.21 18.10 -33.39
N SER A 23 12.48 17.53 -32.21
CA SER A 23 12.38 18.22 -30.92
C SER A 23 13.23 19.49 -30.82
N HIS A 24 14.32 19.58 -31.59
CA HIS A 24 15.22 20.72 -31.59
C HIS A 24 14.63 21.97 -32.26
N GLY A 25 13.64 21.78 -33.15
CA GLY A 25 13.00 22.86 -33.91
C GLY A 25 11.65 23.33 -33.35
N ILE A 26 11.17 22.71 -32.27
CA ILE A 26 9.86 22.97 -31.68
C ILE A 26 10.01 23.93 -30.49
N ASP A 27 9.36 25.09 -30.55
CA ASP A 27 9.32 26.07 -29.46
C ASP A 27 8.25 25.68 -28.42
N PHE A 28 8.60 24.77 -27.51
CA PHE A 28 7.73 24.27 -26.44
C PHE A 28 8.54 23.89 -25.19
N ASP A 29 7.88 23.81 -24.03
CA ASP A 29 8.54 23.40 -22.79
C ASP A 29 9.08 21.97 -22.89
N ARG A 30 10.39 21.81 -22.67
CA ARG A 30 11.10 20.52 -22.66
C ARG A 30 10.49 19.54 -21.67
N TYR A 31 9.95 20.01 -20.55
CA TYR A 31 9.31 19.14 -19.54
C TYR A 31 7.99 18.53 -20.03
N ASN A 32 7.29 19.20 -20.95
CA ASN A 32 6.02 18.74 -21.53
C ASN A 32 6.20 18.14 -22.93
N MET A 33 7.41 17.70 -23.25
CA MET A 33 7.75 17.14 -24.56
C MET A 33 8.27 15.71 -24.40
N ILE A 34 7.62 14.76 -25.09
CA ILE A 34 7.94 13.33 -25.05
C ILE A 34 8.61 12.94 -26.35
N ILE A 35 9.79 12.35 -26.25
CA ILE A 35 10.49 11.75 -27.37
C ILE A 35 9.96 10.33 -27.58
N ALA A 36 9.39 10.07 -28.74
CA ALA A 36 8.89 8.75 -29.12
C ALA A 36 10.06 7.79 -29.33
N ASP A 37 10.08 6.68 -28.60
CA ASP A 37 11.16 5.68 -28.55
C ASP A 37 10.78 4.35 -29.22
N GLY A 38 9.92 4.41 -30.25
CA GLY A 38 9.45 3.22 -30.97
C GLY A 38 8.35 2.42 -30.24
N HIS A 39 7.88 2.89 -29.08
CA HIS A 39 6.78 2.28 -28.32
C HIS A 39 5.58 3.23 -28.23
N PRO A 40 4.66 3.23 -29.22
CA PRO A 40 3.59 4.22 -29.31
C PRO A 40 2.71 4.28 -28.06
N GLN A 41 2.35 3.13 -27.49
CA GLN A 41 1.50 3.08 -26.30
C GLN A 41 2.18 3.75 -25.10
N ALA A 42 3.47 3.48 -24.87
CA ALA A 42 4.22 4.07 -23.76
C ALA A 42 4.41 5.60 -23.92
N ALA A 43 4.48 6.11 -25.16
CA ALA A 43 4.49 7.54 -25.41
C ALA A 43 3.14 8.18 -25.11
N VAL A 44 2.03 7.52 -25.48
CA VAL A 44 0.66 7.96 -25.15
C VAL A 44 0.41 7.93 -23.65
N ASP A 45 0.82 6.88 -22.95
CA ASP A 45 0.61 6.76 -21.50
C ASP A 45 1.38 7.87 -20.76
N ARG A 46 2.63 8.15 -21.13
CA ARG A 46 3.41 9.30 -20.61
C ARG A 46 2.75 10.64 -20.92
N ALA A 47 2.21 10.80 -22.14
CA ALA A 47 1.53 12.02 -22.55
C ALA A 47 0.26 12.26 -21.74
N CYS A 48 -0.51 11.19 -21.51
CA CYS A 48 -1.63 11.19 -20.59
C CYS A 48 -1.16 11.55 -19.18
N SER A 49 -0.08 10.98 -18.65
CA SER A 49 0.42 11.33 -17.31
C SER A 49 0.91 12.77 -17.16
N LEU A 50 1.34 13.45 -18.23
CA LEU A 50 1.74 14.86 -18.21
C LEU A 50 0.53 15.80 -18.35
N ILE A 51 -0.41 15.50 -19.25
CA ILE A 51 -1.66 16.29 -19.41
C ILE A 51 -2.54 16.11 -18.18
N TYR A 52 -2.72 14.86 -17.79
CA TYR A 52 -3.33 14.42 -16.56
C TYR A 52 -2.21 14.11 -15.58
N ALA A 53 -1.29 15.06 -15.34
CA ALA A 53 -0.69 15.14 -14.02
C ALA A 53 -1.88 15.29 -13.09
N GLU A 54 -2.50 14.17 -12.71
CA GLU A 54 -3.73 14.16 -11.97
C GLU A 54 -3.30 14.77 -10.66
N ASP A 55 -3.74 16.00 -10.44
CA ASP A 55 -3.54 16.66 -9.17
C ASP A 55 -4.43 15.87 -8.22
N PHE A 56 -3.86 14.80 -7.66
CA PHE A 56 -4.46 14.03 -6.62
C PHE A 56 -4.41 14.93 -5.40
N GLU A 57 -5.49 15.68 -5.16
CA GLU A 57 -5.62 16.53 -3.96
C GLU A 57 -5.37 15.73 -2.68
N GLU A 58 -5.74 14.44 -2.73
CA GLU A 58 -5.55 13.45 -1.68
C GLU A 58 -5.18 12.08 -2.27
N ILE A 59 -4.23 11.41 -1.63
CA ILE A 59 -3.90 10.01 -1.83
C ILE A 59 -4.50 9.21 -0.68
N ILE A 60 -5.29 8.19 -1.01
CA ILE A 60 -5.91 7.31 -0.01
C ILE A 60 -5.24 5.94 -0.09
N ILE A 61 -4.73 5.47 1.04
CA ILE A 61 -4.14 4.14 1.16
C ILE A 61 -5.09 3.24 1.95
N GLY A 62 -5.70 2.25 1.31
CA GLY A 62 -6.48 1.21 1.98
C GLY A 62 -5.60 0.03 2.38
N ILE A 63 -5.80 -0.47 3.60
CA ILE A 63 -5.05 -1.61 4.16
C ILE A 63 -6.04 -2.63 4.74
N ASP A 64 -6.02 -3.84 4.20
CA ASP A 64 -6.70 -5.00 4.80
C ASP A 64 -5.73 -5.74 5.74
N PRO A 65 -5.93 -5.65 7.08
CA PRO A 65 -4.98 -6.19 8.03
C PRO A 65 -5.01 -7.73 8.10
N GLY A 66 -3.83 -8.34 8.11
CA GLY A 66 -3.63 -9.78 8.23
C GLY A 66 -2.15 -10.12 8.38
N ASN A 67 -1.79 -11.42 8.38
CA ASN A 67 -0.36 -11.80 8.39
C ASN A 67 0.37 -11.29 7.13
N TYR A 68 -0.37 -11.24 6.01
CA TYR A 68 0.06 -10.64 4.77
C TYR A 68 -0.97 -9.57 4.35
N PRO A 69 -0.86 -8.33 4.83
CA PRO A 69 -1.82 -7.29 4.50
C PRO A 69 -1.88 -6.99 2.99
N GLY A 70 -3.10 -6.84 2.48
CA GLY A 70 -3.35 -6.20 1.20
C GLY A 70 -3.29 -4.68 1.34
N ILE A 71 -2.65 -4.00 0.39
CA ILE A 71 -2.52 -2.53 0.37
C ILE A 71 -2.98 -2.05 -1.00
N ALA A 72 -3.80 -0.99 -1.04
CA ALA A 72 -4.20 -0.33 -2.27
C ALA A 72 -3.99 1.18 -2.15
N VAL A 73 -3.35 1.79 -3.15
CA VAL A 73 -3.13 3.24 -3.24
C VAL A 73 -4.08 3.80 -4.27
N LEU A 74 -4.92 4.75 -3.87
CA LEU A 74 -5.91 5.38 -4.71
C LEU A 74 -5.67 6.88 -4.80
N GLY A 75 -5.91 7.45 -5.98
CA GLY A 75 -5.99 8.88 -6.23
C GLY A 75 -7.21 9.18 -7.10
N ASN A 76 -8.02 10.17 -6.73
CA ASN A 76 -9.27 10.52 -7.44
C ASN A 76 -10.20 9.31 -7.70
N GLY A 77 -10.21 8.34 -6.77
CA GLY A 77 -11.01 7.11 -6.87
C GLY A 77 -10.45 6.05 -7.83
N LYS A 78 -9.29 6.28 -8.46
CA LYS A 78 -8.59 5.32 -9.31
C LYS A 78 -7.50 4.59 -8.51
N THR A 79 -7.38 3.28 -8.71
CA THR A 79 -6.29 2.48 -8.13
C THR A 79 -5.00 2.74 -8.89
N LEU A 80 -3.98 3.27 -8.21
CA LEU A 80 -2.66 3.58 -8.75
C LEU A 80 -1.70 2.39 -8.60
N SER A 81 -1.70 1.75 -7.44
CA SER A 81 -0.87 0.59 -7.14
C SER A 81 -1.49 -0.30 -6.07
N VAL A 82 -1.09 -1.57 -6.05
CA VAL A 82 -1.50 -2.56 -5.05
C VAL A 82 -0.31 -3.38 -4.58
N TYR A 83 -0.31 -3.77 -3.31
CA TYR A 83 0.73 -4.59 -2.70
C TYR A 83 0.09 -5.68 -1.84
N HIS A 84 0.81 -6.80 -1.70
CA HIS A 84 0.51 -7.85 -0.74
C HIS A 84 1.84 -8.24 -0.09
N VAL A 85 2.03 -7.84 1.15
CA VAL A 85 3.33 -7.93 1.84
C VAL A 85 3.15 -8.49 3.23
N SER A 86 4.22 -8.91 3.90
CA SER A 86 4.12 -9.29 5.31
C SER A 86 3.79 -8.07 6.19
N ALA A 87 3.22 -8.28 7.37
CA ALA A 87 2.89 -7.18 8.28
C ALA A 87 4.09 -6.26 8.61
N GLY A 88 5.32 -6.80 8.68
CA GLY A 88 6.53 -6.01 8.92
C GLY A 88 6.96 -5.13 7.75
N GLU A 89 6.57 -5.49 6.53
CA GLU A 89 6.92 -4.77 5.29
C GLU A 89 5.94 -3.64 4.95
N VAL A 90 4.83 -3.52 5.68
CA VAL A 90 3.84 -2.45 5.45
C VAL A 90 4.48 -1.07 5.63
N CYS A 91 5.17 -0.79 6.73
CA CYS A 91 5.78 0.52 6.96
C CYS A 91 6.84 0.87 5.89
N PRO A 92 7.78 -0.02 5.50
CA PRO A 92 8.66 0.20 4.36
C PRO A 92 7.93 0.53 3.05
N VAL A 93 6.86 -0.20 2.72
CA VAL A 93 6.03 0.07 1.54
C VAL A 93 5.41 1.47 1.61
N ILE A 94 4.78 1.81 2.74
CA ILE A 94 4.16 3.12 2.95
C ILE A 94 5.20 4.23 2.81
N LYS A 95 6.39 4.11 3.39
CA LYS A 95 7.46 5.12 3.22
C LYS A 95 7.85 5.35 1.77
N ARG A 96 7.91 4.30 0.94
CA ARG A 96 8.16 4.45 -0.50
C ARG A 96 7.02 5.19 -1.19
N ILE A 97 5.78 4.89 -0.84
CA ILE A 97 4.59 5.59 -1.37
C ILE A 97 4.62 7.07 -0.95
N LEU A 98 4.94 7.38 0.30
CA LEU A 98 5.04 8.77 0.77
C LEU A 98 6.12 9.57 0.02
N HIS A 99 7.23 8.92 -0.34
CA HIS A 99 8.26 9.55 -1.17
C HIS A 99 7.81 9.73 -2.63
N GLU A 100 7.05 8.79 -3.19
CA GLU A 100 6.48 8.89 -4.53
C GLU A 100 5.47 10.04 -4.65
N PHE A 101 4.68 10.26 -3.59
CA PHE A 101 3.64 11.30 -3.53
C PHE A 101 4.02 12.45 -2.58
N GLU A 102 5.29 12.81 -2.55
CA GLU A 102 5.78 13.91 -1.70
C GLU A 102 5.00 15.21 -1.96
N GLY A 103 4.57 15.88 -0.88
CA GLY A 103 3.77 17.11 -0.96
C GLY A 103 2.26 16.90 -1.18
N LYS A 104 1.78 15.66 -1.30
CA LYS A 104 0.34 15.35 -1.33
C LYS A 104 -0.20 15.03 0.06
N ASN A 105 -1.49 15.28 0.29
CA ASN A 105 -2.17 14.82 1.50
C ASN A 105 -2.38 13.31 1.42
N VAL A 106 -1.95 12.58 2.44
CA VAL A 106 -2.09 11.12 2.49
C VAL A 106 -2.97 10.72 3.66
N LEU A 107 -4.06 10.00 3.34
CA LEU A 107 -4.98 9.41 4.30
C LEU A 107 -4.85 7.88 4.28
N VAL A 108 -4.63 7.27 5.43
CA VAL A 108 -4.64 5.80 5.54
C VAL A 108 -5.97 5.32 6.08
N ARG A 109 -6.58 4.33 5.41
CA ARG A 109 -7.78 3.62 5.86
C ARG A 109 -7.43 2.17 6.16
N ILE A 110 -7.78 1.71 7.36
CA ILE A 110 -7.47 0.35 7.80
C ILE A 110 -8.74 -0.39 8.15
N GLY A 111 -8.87 -1.60 7.63
CA GLY A 111 -9.97 -2.51 7.90
C GLY A 111 -10.07 -2.93 9.37
N HIS A 112 -11.24 -3.46 9.77
CA HIS A 112 -11.47 -3.88 11.16
C HIS A 112 -10.95 -5.30 11.48
N GLY A 113 -10.40 -6.02 10.51
CA GLY A 113 -9.83 -7.36 10.67
C GLY A 113 -8.61 -7.42 11.62
N ALA A 114 -8.09 -8.64 11.82
CA ALA A 114 -6.83 -8.96 12.49
C ALA A 114 -6.42 -8.00 13.65
N ARG A 115 -7.26 -7.94 14.70
CA ARG A 115 -7.20 -6.95 15.80
C ARG A 115 -5.79 -6.60 16.30
N LEU A 116 -4.93 -7.59 16.56
CA LEU A 116 -3.54 -7.36 17.02
C LEU A 116 -2.69 -6.66 15.96
N ILE A 117 -2.69 -7.19 14.73
CA ILE A 117 -1.92 -6.65 13.61
C ILE A 117 -2.41 -5.25 13.27
N ARG A 118 -3.73 -5.07 13.14
CA ARG A 118 -4.36 -3.78 12.91
C ARG A 118 -3.92 -2.73 13.94
N SER A 119 -3.96 -3.08 15.23
CA SER A 119 -3.61 -2.12 16.29
C SER A 119 -2.14 -1.71 16.25
N ARG A 120 -1.24 -2.62 15.86
CA ARG A 120 0.18 -2.29 15.62
C ARG A 120 0.35 -1.40 14.40
N LEU A 121 -0.25 -1.77 13.27
CA LEU A 121 -0.21 -0.97 12.05
C LEU A 121 -0.72 0.46 12.31
N ILE A 122 -1.81 0.62 13.07
CA ILE A 122 -2.29 1.95 13.48
C ILE A 122 -1.22 2.71 14.25
N ASN A 123 -0.61 2.10 15.26
CA ASN A 123 0.41 2.76 16.08
C ASN A 123 1.66 3.13 15.26
N ASP A 124 2.17 2.20 14.45
CA ASP A 124 3.37 2.38 13.65
C ASP A 124 3.18 3.51 12.63
N LEU A 125 2.02 3.54 11.97
CA LEU A 125 1.70 4.57 10.97
C LEU A 125 1.38 5.92 11.60
N LEU A 126 0.78 5.96 12.81
CA LEU A 126 0.64 7.20 13.59
C LEU A 126 2.01 7.75 13.99
N ASP A 127 2.97 6.89 14.33
CA ASP A 127 4.34 7.28 14.64
C ASP A 127 5.12 7.79 13.42
N LEU A 128 4.66 7.48 12.19
CA LEU A 128 5.11 8.12 10.95
C LEU A 128 4.43 9.47 10.68
N GLY A 129 3.50 9.91 11.54
CA GLY A 129 2.78 11.18 11.39
C GLY A 129 1.58 11.12 10.43
N LEU A 130 1.09 9.92 10.10
CA LEU A 130 -0.03 9.76 9.16
C LEU A 130 -1.38 9.88 9.87
N HIS A 131 -2.37 10.43 9.15
CA HIS A 131 -3.75 10.39 9.56
C HIS A 131 -4.37 9.03 9.22
N ILE A 132 -5.04 8.42 10.20
CA ILE A 132 -5.61 7.08 10.07
C ILE A 132 -7.10 7.09 10.37
N GLU A 133 -7.85 6.44 9.47
CA GLU A 133 -9.24 6.10 9.63
C GLU A 133 -9.41 4.58 9.77
N MET A 134 -10.17 4.14 10.77
CA MET A 134 -10.61 2.75 10.86
C MET A 134 -11.95 2.58 10.15
N VAL A 135 -12.01 1.63 9.22
CA VAL A 135 -13.19 1.32 8.42
C VAL A 135 -13.92 0.15 9.05
N ASP A 136 -15.24 0.27 9.17
CA ASP A 136 -16.11 -0.80 9.63
C ASP A 136 -16.69 -1.54 8.42
N GLU A 137 -16.26 -2.78 8.23
CA GLU A 137 -16.66 -3.68 7.13
C GLU A 137 -17.75 -4.67 7.59
N THR A 138 -18.31 -4.47 8.80
CA THR A 138 -19.46 -5.27 9.26
C THR A 138 -20.67 -5.03 8.37
N GLY A 139 -20.75 -5.78 7.27
CA GLY A 139 -21.83 -5.69 6.29
C GLY A 139 -21.47 -6.08 4.86
N THR A 140 -20.17 -6.16 4.49
CA THR A 140 -19.78 -6.36 3.09
C THR A 140 -19.16 -7.73 2.81
N THR A 141 -20.04 -8.65 2.40
CA THR A 141 -19.87 -9.65 1.32
C THR A 141 -18.96 -10.90 1.51
N PRO A 142 -19.19 -11.98 0.73
CA PRO A 142 -19.11 -13.36 1.19
C PRO A 142 -17.70 -13.94 1.00
N ARG A 143 -17.39 -14.94 1.82
CA ARG A 143 -16.14 -15.72 1.69
C ARG A 143 -16.13 -16.48 0.36
N LEU A 144 -15.44 -15.97 -0.66
CA LEU A 144 -15.10 -16.79 -1.83
C LEU A 144 -14.09 -17.87 -1.42
N GLY A 145 -14.29 -19.08 -1.95
CA GLY A 145 -13.55 -20.29 -1.59
C GLY A 145 -12.04 -20.18 -1.81
N ARG A 146 -11.28 -20.69 -0.83
CA ARG A 146 -9.85 -20.42 -0.64
C ARG A 146 -8.93 -21.44 -1.32
N GLY A 147 -8.18 -20.95 -2.31
CA GLY A 147 -6.80 -21.37 -2.59
C GLY A 147 -5.85 -20.19 -2.32
N VAL A 148 -4.52 -20.43 -2.20
CA VAL A 148 -3.53 -19.37 -1.86
C VAL A 148 -3.59 -18.18 -2.83
N HIS A 149 -3.72 -18.43 -4.14
CA HIS A 149 -3.90 -17.37 -5.14
C HIS A 149 -5.21 -16.60 -4.98
N GLY A 150 -6.29 -17.27 -4.55
CA GLY A 150 -7.57 -16.62 -4.30
C GLY A 150 -7.53 -15.71 -3.06
N GLN A 151 -6.71 -16.05 -2.07
CA GLN A 151 -6.55 -15.23 -0.87
C GLN A 151 -5.83 -13.90 -1.18
N VAL A 152 -4.71 -13.93 -1.91
CA VAL A 152 -3.98 -12.71 -2.30
C VAL A 152 -4.88 -11.72 -3.05
N VAL A 153 -5.62 -12.23 -4.04
CA VAL A 153 -6.57 -11.40 -4.82
C VAL A 153 -7.69 -10.86 -3.93
N SER A 154 -8.21 -11.68 -3.00
CA SER A 154 -9.22 -11.26 -2.04
C SER A 154 -8.74 -10.14 -1.13
N ASP A 155 -7.53 -10.24 -0.57
CA ASP A 155 -6.96 -9.25 0.34
C ASP A 155 -6.71 -7.92 -0.39
N ILE A 156 -6.27 -7.95 -1.66
CA ILE A 156 -6.13 -6.75 -2.49
C ILE A 156 -7.48 -6.10 -2.78
N ILE A 157 -8.51 -6.89 -3.13
CA ILE A 157 -9.86 -6.38 -3.37
C ILE A 157 -10.42 -5.75 -2.09
N ALA A 158 -10.19 -6.38 -0.93
CA ALA A 158 -10.58 -5.82 0.36
C ALA A 158 -9.89 -4.48 0.61
N ALA A 159 -8.59 -4.37 0.36
CA ALA A 159 -7.84 -3.13 0.51
C ALA A 159 -8.38 -2.00 -0.40
N ILE A 160 -8.76 -2.30 -1.65
CA ILE A 160 -9.40 -1.33 -2.56
C ILE A 160 -10.75 -0.86 -1.99
N ASN A 161 -11.57 -1.79 -1.50
CA ASN A 161 -12.87 -1.44 -0.90
C ASN A 161 -12.69 -0.59 0.36
N ILE A 162 -11.74 -0.94 1.23
CA ILE A 162 -11.38 -0.18 2.43
C ILE A 162 -10.96 1.24 2.06
N ALA A 163 -10.14 1.42 1.01
CA ALA A 163 -9.76 2.74 0.52
C ALA A 163 -10.98 3.56 0.05
N GLY A 164 -12.02 2.91 -0.49
CA GLY A 164 -13.24 3.58 -0.97
C GLY A 164 -14.26 3.96 0.11
N ILE A 165 -14.19 3.38 1.31
CA ILE A 165 -15.19 3.58 2.37
C ILE A 165 -14.68 4.59 3.39
N LYS A 166 -15.46 5.61 3.71
CA LYS A 166 -15.11 6.57 4.77
C LYS A 166 -15.05 5.87 6.13
N GLY A 167 -13.94 6.05 6.85
CA GLY A 167 -13.77 5.48 8.19
C GLY A 167 -13.94 6.51 9.30
N LYS A 168 -13.57 6.11 10.52
CA LYS A 168 -13.52 6.97 11.70
C LYS A 168 -12.07 7.23 12.09
N SER A 169 -11.71 8.49 12.32
CA SER A 169 -10.38 8.85 12.81
C SER A 169 -10.06 8.11 14.12
N VAL A 170 -8.85 7.56 14.21
CA VAL A 170 -8.39 6.78 15.37
C VAL A 170 -7.04 7.29 15.89
N GLY A 171 -6.86 7.21 17.21
CA GLY A 171 -5.57 7.42 17.87
C GLY A 171 -4.87 6.09 18.21
N LYS A 172 -3.79 6.18 18.99
CA LYS A 172 -3.02 5.00 19.42
C LYS A 172 -3.90 3.94 20.09
N GLN A 173 -3.64 2.69 19.76
CA GLN A 173 -4.36 1.52 20.23
C GLN A 173 -3.51 0.76 21.25
N PHE A 174 -4.05 0.55 22.44
CA PHE A 174 -3.42 -0.26 23.49
C PHE A 174 -4.32 -1.44 23.81
N ILE A 175 -3.98 -2.61 23.26
CA ILE A 175 -4.77 -3.83 23.44
C ILE A 175 -3.93 -4.94 24.06
N GLU A 176 -4.53 -5.67 25.00
CA GLU A 176 -3.93 -6.87 25.56
C GLU A 176 -4.29 -8.10 24.70
N PRO A 177 -3.28 -8.91 24.32
CA PRO A 177 -3.51 -10.18 23.65
C PRO A 177 -4.35 -11.13 24.48
N SER A 178 -5.35 -11.74 23.87
CA SER A 178 -6.14 -12.80 24.48
C SER A 178 -5.34 -14.09 24.65
N GLN A 179 -5.82 -14.98 25.51
CA GLN A 179 -5.28 -16.34 25.67
C GLN A 179 -5.20 -17.09 24.32
N GLY A 180 -6.25 -16.95 23.49
CA GLY A 180 -6.33 -17.60 22.18
C GLY A 180 -5.27 -17.09 21.21
N GLU A 181 -5.11 -15.77 21.11
CA GLU A 181 -4.10 -15.18 20.22
C GLU A 181 -2.66 -15.55 20.64
N VAL A 182 -2.39 -15.57 21.94
CA VAL A 182 -1.09 -16.03 22.46
C VAL A 182 -0.85 -17.50 22.10
N ARG A 183 -1.88 -18.34 22.20
CA ARG A 183 -1.77 -19.76 21.83
C ARG A 183 -1.49 -19.94 20.34
N VAL A 184 -2.16 -19.18 19.46
CA VAL A 184 -1.89 -19.22 18.01
C VAL A 184 -0.43 -18.89 17.71
N ILE A 185 0.15 -17.89 18.38
CA ILE A 185 1.56 -17.54 18.20
C ILE A 185 2.50 -18.67 18.67
N GLN A 186 2.16 -19.34 19.77
CA GLN A 186 2.92 -20.52 20.22
C GLN A 186 2.82 -21.67 19.22
N GLU A 187 1.65 -21.89 18.62
CA GLU A 187 1.45 -22.90 17.57
C GLU A 187 2.29 -22.58 16.32
N HIS A 188 2.28 -21.32 15.85
CA HIS A 188 3.15 -20.87 14.76
C HIS A 188 4.65 -21.00 15.09
N SER A 189 5.07 -20.69 16.31
CA SER A 189 6.46 -20.88 16.75
C SER A 189 6.87 -22.36 16.64
N ARG A 190 5.97 -23.27 16.99
CA ARG A 190 6.19 -24.71 16.85
C ARG A 190 6.30 -25.12 15.38
N GLU A 191 5.46 -24.60 14.51
CA GLU A 191 5.53 -24.85 13.07
C GLU A 191 6.84 -24.32 12.47
N HIS A 192 7.23 -23.09 12.84
CA HIS A 192 8.47 -22.46 12.39
C HIS A 192 9.72 -23.27 12.79
N SER A 193 9.69 -23.91 13.96
CA SER A 193 10.77 -24.79 14.42
C SER A 193 10.64 -26.24 13.93
N ASN A 194 9.77 -26.52 12.94
CA ASN A 194 9.45 -27.87 12.46
C ASN A 194 9.08 -28.84 13.60
N GLY A 195 8.33 -28.35 14.58
CA GLY A 195 7.82 -29.11 15.72
C GLY A 195 8.75 -29.19 16.94
N ARG A 196 9.96 -28.60 16.87
CA ARG A 196 11.03 -28.83 17.86
C ARG A 196 10.92 -27.99 19.12
N SER A 197 10.34 -26.80 19.02
CA SER A 197 10.36 -25.82 20.11
C SER A 197 9.12 -24.94 20.06
N THR A 198 8.54 -24.67 21.23
CA THR A 198 7.39 -23.77 21.39
C THR A 198 7.81 -22.65 22.35
N ILE A 199 7.82 -21.41 21.87
CA ILE A 199 8.21 -20.29 22.74
C ILE A 199 7.33 -20.19 24.00
N PRO A 200 7.89 -19.80 25.15
CA PRO A 200 7.13 -19.56 26.35
C PRO A 200 6.10 -18.44 26.16
N ARG A 201 5.04 -18.51 26.95
CA ARG A 201 3.90 -17.57 26.89
C ARG A 201 4.31 -16.09 27.01
N ILE A 202 5.36 -15.80 27.77
CA ILE A 202 5.89 -14.45 27.92
C ILE A 202 6.41 -13.92 26.58
N LEU A 203 7.20 -14.72 25.86
CA LEU A 203 7.70 -14.34 24.53
C LEU A 203 6.56 -14.29 23.51
N ALA A 204 5.63 -15.24 23.55
CA ALA A 204 4.45 -15.18 22.68
C ALA A 204 3.60 -13.92 22.93
N ARG A 205 3.50 -13.44 24.17
CA ARG A 205 2.87 -12.15 24.48
C ARG A 205 3.65 -10.97 23.96
N ALA A 206 4.98 -10.97 24.06
CA ALA A 206 5.82 -9.92 23.50
C ALA A 206 5.66 -9.84 21.97
N VAL A 207 5.70 -10.99 21.30
CA VAL A 207 5.38 -11.12 19.86
C VAL A 207 3.97 -10.65 19.57
N ALA A 208 2.98 -10.98 20.42
CA ALA A 208 1.59 -10.55 20.30
C ALA A 208 1.39 -9.05 20.53
N LYS A 209 2.31 -8.38 21.21
CA LYS A 209 2.33 -6.92 21.40
C LYS A 209 3.14 -6.19 20.34
N GLY A 210 3.93 -6.91 19.54
CA GLY A 210 4.83 -6.31 18.56
C GLY A 210 6.15 -5.82 19.17
N GLU A 211 6.46 -6.25 20.40
CA GLU A 211 7.71 -5.91 21.08
C GLU A 211 8.91 -6.65 20.50
N MET A 212 8.66 -7.73 19.73
CA MET A 212 9.64 -8.53 19.00
C MET A 212 8.97 -9.32 17.88
N THR A 213 9.75 -9.78 16.92
CA THR A 213 9.31 -10.69 15.86
C THR A 213 9.22 -12.14 16.37
N LEU A 214 8.52 -13.00 15.61
CA LEU A 214 8.47 -14.42 15.93
C LEU A 214 9.86 -15.07 15.87
N ASP A 215 10.67 -14.65 14.91
CA ASP A 215 12.02 -15.18 14.69
C ASP A 215 12.94 -14.80 15.87
N GLU A 216 12.94 -13.51 16.26
CA GLU A 216 13.66 -13.03 17.46
C GLU A 216 13.24 -13.77 18.73
N ALA A 217 11.94 -14.06 18.88
CA ALA A 217 11.44 -14.81 20.02
C ALA A 217 11.92 -16.27 20.02
N VAL A 218 12.00 -16.91 18.84
CA VAL A 218 12.51 -18.27 18.68
C VAL A 218 14.01 -18.32 18.94
N GLU A 219 14.78 -17.38 18.40
CA GLU A 219 16.23 -17.24 18.64
C GLU A 219 16.52 -17.09 20.14
N ARG A 220 15.85 -16.13 20.79
CA ARG A 220 15.99 -15.87 22.22
C ARG A 220 15.60 -17.07 23.08
N HIS A 221 14.60 -17.84 22.67
CA HIS A 221 14.21 -19.05 23.39
C HIS A 221 15.24 -20.17 23.26
N ASN A 222 15.85 -20.30 22.08
CA ASN A 222 16.85 -21.32 21.80
C ASN A 222 18.26 -20.95 22.32
N GLY A 223 18.43 -19.75 22.87
CA GLY A 223 19.68 -19.30 23.49
C GLY A 223 20.71 -18.75 22.50
N PHE A 224 20.26 -18.23 21.36
CA PHE A 224 21.08 -17.49 20.40
C PHE A 224 21.03 -15.99 20.67
#